data_AF-A0A2U2NC69-F1
#
_entry.id   AF-A0A2U2NC69-F1
#
_cell.length_a   1.000
_cell.length_b   1.000
_cell.length_c   1.000
_cell.angle_alpha   90.00
_cell.angle_beta   90.00
_cell.angle_gamma   90.00
#
_symmetry.space_group_name_H-M   'P 1'
#
loop_
_entity.id
_entity.type
_entity.pdbx_description
1 polymer ?
#
loop_
_entity_poly.entity_id
_entity_poly.type
_entity_poly.pdbx_seq_one_letter_code
_entity_poly.pdbx_strand_id
1 'polypeptide(L)'
;MAGRRSGNGGGGFNIPGIITTILIILALICASVIVVRDGAWNRVVSALGASLNQVDGVEGLKPSGSDYDSLGLHITLPKPQANPNNDSWQNLQPNTNTGSNGWQLQANPNGTTNGNSGVDESTGLPAAATSPITYQQAAQIAQDITVETPHPAGYDREKDFGTWINSDKMCGTATTRDYILARDLVNTTQDAKTCKIKTGVLHDPYTGTDVNFKYGRSTSADVQIDHVVALNDAWASGLWKPDREKDRVAYANDPEVLLASQGDANNRKSEGINLYSKGVPNRYKTVWKDTGQQRWQYSTPSVWLPSNQTYQCAYMAKRVYIKNKYKLSMSKWEKAETVSFLQGCAA
;
A
#
# COMPACT_ATOMS: atom_id res chain seq x y z
N MET A 1 8.41 28.53 76.49
CA MET A 1 7.50 27.49 75.97
C MET A 1 7.40 27.72 74.46
N ALA A 2 8.20 27.08 73.60
CA ALA A 2 8.19 25.68 73.13
C ALA A 2 7.06 25.35 72.12
N GLY A 3 7.45 24.94 70.90
CA GLY A 3 6.62 24.30 69.83
C GLY A 3 6.80 24.96 68.45
N ARG A 4 7.69 24.56 67.51
CA ARG A 4 7.80 23.33 66.64
C ARG A 4 6.54 23.15 65.76
N ARG A 5 6.52 23.07 64.41
CA ARG A 5 7.29 22.34 63.34
C ARG A 5 7.10 23.08 61.97
N SER A 6 8.06 23.21 61.05
CA SER A 6 8.51 22.28 59.96
C SER A 6 7.35 21.60 59.19
N GLY A 7 7.29 21.54 57.85
CA GLY A 7 8.28 21.81 56.81
C GLY A 7 7.71 21.51 55.41
N ASN A 8 8.51 21.89 54.42
CA ASN A 8 8.36 21.72 52.97
C ASN A 8 8.13 20.25 52.55
N GLY A 9 7.36 20.03 51.48
CA GLY A 9 7.04 18.69 50.97
C GLY A 9 6.66 18.69 49.50
N GLY A 10 7.53 19.23 48.64
CA GLY A 10 7.47 18.96 47.21
C GLY A 10 7.71 17.47 46.94
N GLY A 11 6.70 16.77 46.43
CA GLY A 11 6.81 15.39 45.96
C GLY A 11 7.66 15.32 44.70
N GLY A 12 8.98 15.31 44.89
CA GLY A 12 9.94 15.00 43.83
C GLY A 12 9.75 13.56 43.38
N PHE A 13 9.45 13.38 42.10
CA PHE A 13 9.53 12.08 41.42
C PHE A 13 10.93 11.50 41.65
N ASN A 14 11.00 10.30 42.22
CA ASN A 14 12.24 9.62 42.54
C ASN A 14 12.85 9.05 41.23
N ILE A 15 13.46 9.94 40.44
CA ILE A 15 14.21 9.66 39.21
C ILE A 15 15.22 8.50 39.38
N PRO A 16 15.91 8.34 40.53
CA PRO A 16 16.76 7.15 40.79
C PRO A 16 16.02 5.82 40.62
N GLY A 17 14.76 5.71 41.04
CA GLY A 17 14.00 4.45 40.98
C GLY A 17 13.70 3.98 39.57
N ILE A 18 13.30 4.90 38.68
CA ILE A 18 12.96 4.58 37.28
C ILE A 18 14.22 4.22 36.49
N ILE A 19 15.31 4.97 36.68
CA ILE A 19 16.59 4.65 36.03
C ILE A 19 17.11 3.30 36.51
N THR A 20 17.01 3.00 37.80
CA THR A 20 17.42 1.71 38.37
C THR A 20 16.57 0.56 37.79
N THR A 21 15.27 0.76 37.62
CA THR A 21 14.37 -0.26 37.05
C THR A 21 14.65 -0.50 35.57
N ILE A 22 14.89 0.56 34.80
CA ILE A 22 15.27 0.45 33.38
C ILE A 22 16.63 -0.25 33.23
N LEU A 23 17.61 0.08 34.08
CA LEU A 23 18.92 -0.59 34.05
C LEU A 23 18.83 -2.06 34.43
N ILE A 24 17.96 -2.44 35.38
CA ILE A 24 17.72 -3.85 35.74
C ILE A 24 17.07 -4.59 34.56
N ILE A 25 16.06 -4.00 33.90
CA ILE A 25 15.40 -4.63 32.75
C ILE A 25 16.40 -4.78 31.59
N LEU A 26 17.20 -3.76 31.30
CA LEU A 26 18.24 -3.84 30.26
C LEU A 26 19.32 -4.88 30.61
N ALA A 27 19.72 -4.98 31.88
CA ALA A 27 20.67 -6.01 32.32
C ALA A 27 20.09 -7.43 32.18
N LEU A 28 18.81 -7.62 32.49
CA LEU A 28 18.12 -8.91 32.31
C LEU A 28 17.97 -9.27 30.82
N ILE A 29 17.65 -8.30 29.97
CA ILE A 29 17.59 -8.50 28.51
C ILE A 29 18.98 -8.85 27.98
N CYS A 30 20.03 -8.11 28.35
CA CYS A 30 21.40 -8.41 27.96
C CYS A 30 21.86 -9.78 28.45
N ALA A 31 21.55 -10.15 29.70
CA ALA A 31 21.86 -11.47 30.24
C ALA A 31 21.14 -12.59 29.47
N SER A 32 19.86 -12.39 29.11
CA SER A 32 19.09 -13.37 28.31
C SER A 32 19.66 -13.54 26.89
N VAL A 33 20.12 -12.44 26.28
CA VAL A 33 20.77 -12.47 24.95
C VAL A 33 22.12 -13.19 25.02
N ILE A 34 22.90 -12.99 26.08
CA ILE A 34 24.19 -13.68 26.29
C ILE A 34 23.97 -15.18 26.52
N VAL A 35 22.97 -15.57 27.32
CA VAL A 35 22.62 -16.98 27.57
C VAL A 35 22.21 -17.72 26.29
N VAL A 36 21.49 -17.04 25.39
CA VAL A 36 21.12 -17.58 24.07
C VAL A 36 22.31 -17.62 23.13
N ARG A 37 23.12 -16.54 23.06
CA ARG A 37 24.25 -16.44 22.11
C ARG A 37 25.40 -17.39 22.43
N ASP A 38 25.69 -17.61 23.72
CA ASP A 38 26.83 -18.41 24.14
C ASP A 38 26.46 -19.91 24.26
N GLY A 39 25.26 -20.31 23.81
CA GLY A 39 24.79 -21.70 23.79
C GLY A 39 24.49 -22.29 25.18
N ALA A 40 24.56 -21.48 26.24
CA ALA A 40 24.27 -21.89 27.61
C ALA A 40 22.81 -22.35 27.79
N TRP A 41 21.90 -21.78 26.99
CA TRP A 41 20.50 -22.19 26.91
C TRP A 41 20.30 -23.68 26.61
N ASN A 42 21.13 -24.26 25.74
CA ASN A 42 21.02 -25.68 25.36
C ASN A 42 21.36 -26.63 26.53
N ARG A 43 22.19 -26.18 27.49
CA ARG A 43 22.49 -26.93 28.71
C ARG A 43 21.35 -26.89 29.73
N VAL A 44 20.63 -25.77 29.79
CA VAL A 44 19.45 -25.59 30.67
C VAL A 44 18.26 -26.42 30.15
N VAL A 45 18.00 -26.38 28.84
CA VAL A 45 16.93 -27.16 28.20
C VAL A 45 17.18 -28.67 28.34
N SER A 46 18.44 -29.11 28.25
CA SER A 46 18.82 -30.52 28.46
C SER A 46 18.59 -31.01 29.89
N ALA A 47 18.62 -30.11 30.90
CA ALA A 47 18.39 -30.46 32.31
C ALA A 47 16.89 -30.45 32.71
N LEU A 48 16.02 -29.77 31.94
CA LEU A 48 14.60 -29.59 32.25
C LEU A 48 13.65 -30.57 31.54
N GLY A 49 14.18 -31.47 30.70
CA GLY A 49 13.40 -32.49 30.00
C GLY A 49 12.86 -32.01 28.65
N ALA A 50 12.93 -32.91 27.66
CA ALA A 50 12.79 -32.64 26.22
C ALA A 50 11.37 -32.29 25.74
N SER A 51 10.83 -31.15 26.18
CA SER A 51 9.56 -30.61 25.65
C SER A 51 9.62 -29.12 25.26
N LEU A 52 10.81 -28.52 25.27
CA LEU A 52 11.04 -27.17 24.77
C LEU A 52 12.02 -27.21 23.60
N ASN A 53 11.65 -26.56 22.50
CA ASN A 53 12.46 -26.49 21.28
C ASN A 53 13.79 -25.78 21.57
N GLN A 54 14.91 -26.37 21.13
CA GLN A 54 16.21 -25.68 21.16
C GLN A 54 16.19 -24.54 20.14
N VAL A 55 16.64 -23.36 20.56
CA VAL A 55 16.63 -22.15 19.74
C VAL A 55 18.04 -21.54 19.81
N ASP A 56 18.80 -21.68 18.73
CA ASP A 56 20.21 -21.21 18.66
C ASP A 56 20.34 -19.72 18.28
N GLY A 57 19.25 -18.94 18.41
CA GLY A 57 19.23 -17.52 18.12
C GLY A 57 17.83 -16.97 17.84
N VAL A 58 17.68 -15.65 17.81
CA VAL A 58 16.38 -14.95 17.60
C VAL A 58 15.74 -15.29 16.24
N GLU A 59 16.51 -15.83 15.31
CA GLU A 59 16.06 -16.30 14.00
C GLU A 59 15.22 -17.59 14.08
N GLY A 60 15.45 -18.44 15.09
CA GLY A 60 14.66 -19.65 15.34
C GLY A 60 13.26 -19.40 15.95
N LEU A 61 12.92 -18.13 16.21
CA LEU A 61 11.58 -17.71 16.65
C LEU A 61 10.70 -17.22 15.49
N LYS A 62 11.22 -17.23 14.25
CA LYS A 62 10.45 -16.83 13.05
C LYS A 62 9.96 -18.07 12.32
N PRO A 63 8.70 -18.07 11.80
CA PRO A 63 8.22 -19.17 10.99
C PRO A 63 9.13 -19.37 9.78
N SER A 64 9.66 -20.58 9.64
CA SER A 64 10.49 -21.01 8.53
C SER A 64 9.63 -21.61 7.41
N GLY A 65 10.19 -21.78 6.23
CA GLY A 65 9.47 -22.25 5.03
C GLY A 65 8.67 -23.55 5.22
N SER A 66 9.14 -24.46 6.09
CA SER A 66 8.45 -25.72 6.40
C SER A 66 7.27 -25.56 7.37
N ASP A 67 7.16 -24.43 8.07
CA ASP A 67 6.04 -24.18 8.99
C ASP A 67 4.75 -23.84 8.21
N TYR A 68 4.88 -23.29 7.00
CA TYR A 68 3.77 -23.07 6.06
C TYR A 68 3.18 -24.38 5.53
N ASP A 69 4.00 -25.43 5.37
CA ASP A 69 3.56 -26.76 4.92
C ASP A 69 2.71 -27.46 6.00
N SER A 70 3.02 -27.23 7.28
CA SER A 70 2.24 -27.76 8.41
C SER A 70 0.84 -27.14 8.58
N LEU A 71 0.63 -25.96 7.97
CA LEU A 71 -0.62 -25.19 8.01
C LEU A 71 -1.51 -25.41 6.77
N GLY A 72 -1.09 -26.25 5.82
CA GLY A 72 -1.92 -26.66 4.67
C GLY A 72 -2.17 -25.58 3.61
N LEU A 73 -1.36 -24.52 3.56
CA LEU A 73 -1.45 -23.48 2.53
C LEU A 73 -0.49 -23.75 1.36
N HIS A 74 -0.88 -24.63 0.44
CA HIS A 74 -0.15 -24.82 -0.82
C HIS A 74 -0.97 -24.30 -2.02
N ILE A 75 -0.44 -23.31 -2.72
CA ILE A 75 -0.76 -23.09 -4.15
C ILE A 75 0.47 -23.54 -4.95
N THR A 76 0.40 -24.72 -5.52
CA THR A 76 1.43 -25.24 -6.42
C THR A 76 1.11 -24.78 -7.85
N LEU A 77 1.89 -23.84 -8.39
CA LEU A 77 1.84 -23.51 -9.82
C LEU A 77 2.96 -24.24 -10.58
N PRO A 78 2.69 -24.85 -11.75
CA PRO A 78 3.72 -25.50 -12.55
C PRO A 78 4.70 -24.48 -13.13
N LYS A 79 6.00 -24.78 -13.05
CA LYS A 79 7.07 -23.96 -13.64
C LYS A 79 6.96 -23.96 -15.18
N PRO A 80 6.92 -22.80 -15.85
CA PRO A 80 7.10 -22.75 -17.30
C PRO A 80 8.55 -23.07 -17.66
N GLN A 81 8.76 -23.95 -18.64
CA GLN A 81 10.08 -24.16 -19.23
C GLN A 81 10.45 -22.97 -20.12
N ALA A 82 11.55 -22.29 -19.83
CA ALA A 82 12.09 -21.23 -20.67
C ALA A 82 12.82 -21.83 -21.90
N ASN A 83 12.47 -21.39 -23.10
CA ASN A 83 13.25 -21.63 -24.31
C ASN A 83 14.29 -20.51 -24.48
N PRO A 84 15.61 -20.78 -24.51
CA PRO A 84 16.63 -19.74 -24.42
C PRO A 84 16.90 -18.91 -25.70
N ASN A 85 16.26 -19.18 -26.85
CA ASN A 85 16.80 -18.74 -28.15
C ASN A 85 15.82 -17.98 -29.08
N ASN A 86 15.15 -16.91 -28.65
CA ASN A 86 14.51 -15.99 -29.62
C ASN A 86 14.45 -14.53 -29.14
N ASP A 87 15.47 -13.76 -29.51
CA ASP A 87 15.56 -12.30 -29.35
C ASP A 87 15.04 -11.56 -30.60
N SER A 88 13.79 -11.81 -31.03
CA SER A 88 13.18 -11.03 -32.12
C SER A 88 11.72 -10.65 -31.83
N TRP A 89 11.52 -9.40 -31.37
CA TRP A 89 10.23 -8.85 -30.94
C TRP A 89 9.34 -8.31 -32.08
N GLN A 90 9.45 -8.87 -33.29
CA GLN A 90 8.58 -8.51 -34.42
C GLN A 90 7.37 -9.44 -34.58
N ASN A 91 7.30 -10.55 -33.83
CA ASN A 91 6.23 -11.56 -33.97
C ASN A 91 5.55 -11.92 -32.64
N LEU A 92 5.16 -10.93 -31.84
CA LEU A 92 4.09 -11.16 -30.86
C LEU A 92 2.75 -11.05 -31.59
N GLN A 93 2.33 -12.12 -32.25
CA GLN A 93 0.93 -12.30 -32.59
C GLN A 93 0.18 -12.82 -31.35
N PRO A 94 -1.11 -12.47 -31.17
CA PRO A 94 -1.92 -13.02 -30.10
C PRO A 94 -1.88 -14.55 -30.17
N ASN A 95 -1.46 -15.21 -29.09
CA ASN A 95 -1.56 -16.65 -28.99
C ASN A 95 -3.05 -17.03 -28.92
N THR A 96 -3.60 -17.55 -30.02
CA THR A 96 -4.99 -18.02 -30.14
C THR A 96 -5.16 -19.48 -29.69
N ASN A 97 -4.18 -20.12 -29.05
CA ASN A 97 -4.37 -21.45 -28.46
C ASN A 97 -4.92 -21.32 -27.04
N THR A 98 -6.24 -21.28 -26.97
CA THR A 98 -7.06 -21.52 -25.78
C THR A 98 -6.80 -22.92 -25.24
N GLY A 99 -5.88 -23.03 -24.28
CA GLY A 99 -5.85 -24.09 -23.28
C GLY A 99 -6.62 -23.61 -22.05
N SER A 100 -7.79 -24.20 -21.84
CA SER A 100 -8.78 -23.91 -20.81
C SER A 100 -8.25 -24.01 -19.38
N ASN A 101 -7.61 -22.95 -18.87
CA ASN A 101 -7.50 -22.60 -17.44
C ASN A 101 -7.90 -21.12 -17.27
N GLY A 102 -9.12 -20.81 -17.71
CA GLY A 102 -9.61 -19.45 -17.99
C GLY A 102 -9.66 -18.53 -16.78
N TRP A 103 -9.06 -17.35 -16.93
CA TRP A 103 -9.44 -16.15 -16.21
C TRP A 103 -10.90 -15.82 -16.56
N GLN A 104 -11.85 -16.32 -15.78
CA GLN A 104 -13.25 -15.90 -15.88
C GLN A 104 -13.45 -14.71 -14.96
N LEU A 105 -13.32 -13.51 -15.52
CA LEU A 105 -13.70 -12.26 -14.87
C LEU A 105 -15.21 -12.09 -15.05
N GLN A 106 -15.99 -12.14 -13.97
CA GLN A 106 -17.35 -11.61 -13.97
C GLN A 106 -17.27 -10.09 -13.85
N ALA A 107 -17.10 -9.38 -14.97
CA ALA A 107 -17.16 -7.93 -15.00
C ALA A 107 -18.61 -7.47 -15.14
N ASN A 108 -19.04 -6.48 -14.33
CA ASN A 108 -20.23 -5.70 -14.60
C ASN A 108 -19.91 -4.71 -15.74
N PRO A 109 -20.51 -4.84 -16.93
CA PRO A 109 -20.13 -4.08 -18.12
C PRO A 109 -20.55 -2.59 -18.07
N ASN A 110 -21.34 -2.17 -17.08
CA ASN A 110 -22.08 -0.91 -17.14
C ASN A 110 -21.69 0.13 -16.10
N GLY A 111 -20.52 0.06 -15.44
CA GLY A 111 -20.06 0.92 -14.33
C GLY A 111 -20.49 2.40 -14.34
N THR A 112 -21.76 2.65 -14.03
CA THR A 112 -22.43 3.95 -13.98
C THR A 112 -23.32 3.91 -12.76
N THR A 113 -23.09 4.82 -11.82
CA THR A 113 -23.91 4.93 -10.62
C THR A 113 -24.85 6.12 -10.75
N ASN A 114 -26.15 5.82 -10.58
CA ASN A 114 -27.18 6.76 -10.16
C ASN A 114 -27.36 6.50 -8.65
N GLY A 115 -27.01 7.43 -7.76
CA GLY A 115 -27.37 7.28 -6.35
C GLY A 115 -26.54 8.08 -5.37
N ASN A 116 -27.24 8.78 -4.47
CA ASN A 116 -26.76 9.68 -3.42
C ASN A 116 -26.11 8.94 -2.21
N SER A 117 -25.61 7.72 -2.41
CA SER A 117 -25.00 6.86 -1.38
C SER A 117 -23.50 6.76 -1.65
N GLY A 118 -22.65 6.94 -0.64
CA GLY A 118 -21.19 6.83 -0.75
C GLY A 118 -20.66 5.43 -1.12
N VAL A 119 -21.56 4.47 -1.34
CA VAL A 119 -21.28 3.09 -1.74
C VAL A 119 -21.96 2.77 -3.08
N ASP A 120 -21.30 1.97 -3.90
CA ASP A 120 -21.90 1.36 -5.09
C ASP A 120 -22.68 0.11 -4.66
N GLU A 121 -24.01 0.19 -4.71
CA GLU A 121 -24.93 -0.88 -4.34
C GLU A 121 -24.69 -2.20 -5.10
N SER A 122 -24.05 -2.16 -6.28
CA SER A 122 -23.76 -3.36 -7.06
C SER A 122 -22.52 -4.12 -6.58
N THR A 123 -21.59 -3.43 -5.91
CA THR A 123 -20.31 -4.00 -5.49
C THR A 123 -20.08 -3.95 -3.98
N GLY A 124 -20.85 -3.13 -3.25
CA GLY A 124 -20.62 -2.80 -1.84
C GLY A 124 -19.36 -1.96 -1.58
N LEU A 125 -18.62 -1.58 -2.64
CA LEU A 125 -17.40 -0.79 -2.53
C LEU A 125 -17.74 0.72 -2.44
N PRO A 126 -16.79 1.56 -2.00
CA PRO A 126 -16.95 3.01 -2.08
C PRO A 126 -17.31 3.42 -3.52
N ALA A 127 -18.30 4.28 -3.70
CA ALA A 127 -18.71 4.72 -5.04
C ALA A 127 -17.54 5.33 -5.82
N ALA A 128 -16.61 5.99 -5.12
CA ALA A 128 -15.38 6.52 -5.69
C ALA A 128 -14.37 5.46 -6.16
N ALA A 129 -14.52 4.19 -5.80
CA ALA A 129 -13.72 3.10 -6.34
C ALA A 129 -14.06 2.88 -7.84
N THR A 130 -15.31 3.11 -8.24
CA THR A 130 -15.72 2.98 -9.65
C THR A 130 -14.90 3.89 -10.58
N SER A 131 -14.74 3.47 -11.84
CA SER A 131 -14.10 4.30 -12.85
C SER A 131 -15.10 5.28 -13.46
N PRO A 132 -14.76 6.57 -13.65
CA PRO A 132 -15.64 7.54 -14.33
C PRO A 132 -15.82 7.28 -15.84
N ILE A 133 -15.08 6.33 -16.41
CA ILE A 133 -15.09 5.98 -17.83
C ILE A 133 -15.25 4.47 -18.00
N THR A 134 -15.82 4.04 -19.12
CA THR A 134 -15.95 2.60 -19.42
C THR A 134 -14.58 1.96 -19.68
N TYR A 135 -14.48 0.64 -19.55
CA TYR A 135 -13.24 -0.09 -19.82
C TYR A 135 -12.79 0.05 -21.28
N GLN A 136 -13.73 0.09 -22.22
CA GLN A 136 -13.46 0.34 -23.63
C GLN A 136 -12.90 1.76 -23.86
N GLN A 137 -13.51 2.78 -23.26
CA GLN A 137 -12.99 4.16 -23.33
C GLN A 137 -11.61 4.26 -22.70
N ALA A 138 -11.38 3.61 -21.56
CA ALA A 138 -10.08 3.57 -20.92
C ALA A 138 -9.02 2.90 -21.80
N ALA A 139 -9.34 1.78 -22.46
CA ALA A 139 -8.41 1.14 -23.40
C ALA A 139 -8.03 2.07 -24.57
N GLN A 140 -9.00 2.80 -25.13
CA GLN A 140 -8.76 3.78 -26.20
C GLN A 140 -7.89 4.94 -25.72
N ILE A 141 -8.26 5.57 -24.59
CA ILE A 141 -7.51 6.69 -24.01
C ILE A 141 -6.08 6.27 -23.67
N ALA A 142 -5.87 5.05 -23.15
CA ALA A 142 -4.54 4.54 -22.84
C ALA A 142 -3.65 4.42 -24.09
N GLN A 143 -4.22 4.11 -25.26
CA GLN A 143 -3.46 4.10 -26.52
C GLN A 143 -2.95 5.50 -26.88
N ASP A 144 -3.71 6.55 -26.56
CA ASP A 144 -3.41 7.94 -26.90
C ASP A 144 -2.51 8.67 -25.88
N ILE A 145 -2.39 8.18 -24.64
CA ILE A 145 -1.52 8.80 -23.62
C ILE A 145 -0.06 8.86 -24.10
N THR A 146 0.61 10.00 -24.03
CA THR A 146 2.01 10.13 -24.47
C THR A 146 2.94 9.11 -23.81
N VAL A 147 3.82 8.50 -24.60
CA VAL A 147 4.89 7.63 -24.09
C VAL A 147 6.14 8.45 -23.79
N GLU A 148 6.60 8.46 -22.55
CA GLU A 148 7.85 9.10 -22.13
C GLU A 148 8.68 8.15 -21.24
N THR A 149 9.96 8.46 -21.06
CA THR A 149 10.78 7.79 -20.03
C THR A 149 10.43 8.40 -18.67
N PRO A 150 10.19 7.61 -17.60
CA PRO A 150 9.91 8.16 -16.28
C PRO A 150 11.07 9.01 -15.73
N HIS A 151 10.74 10.10 -15.03
CA HIS A 151 11.70 11.04 -14.41
C HIS A 151 11.62 11.03 -12.87
N PRO A 152 12.00 9.94 -12.18
CA PRO A 152 11.82 9.81 -10.73
C PRO A 152 12.83 10.61 -9.89
N ALA A 153 13.89 11.14 -10.51
CA ALA A 153 14.92 11.89 -9.78
C ALA A 153 14.36 13.21 -9.23
N GLY A 154 14.82 13.59 -8.03
CA GLY A 154 14.47 14.86 -7.41
C GLY A 154 13.11 14.90 -6.73
N TYR A 155 12.34 13.81 -6.73
CA TYR A 155 11.07 13.71 -6.02
C TYR A 155 11.25 13.87 -4.51
N ASP A 156 10.57 14.84 -3.92
CA ASP A 156 10.39 15.00 -2.49
C ASP A 156 8.90 15.17 -2.19
N ARG A 157 8.31 14.18 -1.51
CA ARG A 157 6.87 14.15 -1.24
C ARG A 157 6.37 15.43 -0.57
N GLU A 158 7.02 15.83 0.52
CA GLU A 158 6.53 16.92 1.37
C GLU A 158 6.80 18.26 0.71
N LYS A 159 7.99 18.44 0.14
CA LYS A 159 8.36 19.68 -0.54
C LYS A 159 7.55 19.92 -1.81
N ASP A 160 7.34 18.89 -2.63
CA ASP A 160 6.74 19.06 -3.96
C ASP A 160 5.22 19.00 -3.95
N PHE A 161 4.61 18.22 -3.05
CA PHE A 161 3.16 17.99 -3.02
C PHE A 161 2.47 18.52 -1.75
N GLY A 162 3.24 18.96 -0.76
CA GLY A 162 2.73 19.54 0.48
C GLY A 162 2.03 18.53 1.38
N THR A 163 1.07 19.03 2.16
CA THR A 163 0.27 18.27 3.12
C THR A 163 -1.22 18.32 2.78
N TRP A 164 -2.04 17.64 3.58
CA TRP A 164 -3.49 17.72 3.48
C TRP A 164 -3.97 19.14 3.77
N ILE A 165 -4.73 19.72 2.84
CA ILE A 165 -5.32 21.04 3.01
C ILE A 165 -6.73 20.94 3.61
N ASN A 166 -7.24 22.04 4.16
CA ASN A 166 -8.64 22.11 4.60
C ASN A 166 -9.57 21.82 3.42
N SER A 167 -10.59 20.98 3.63
CA SER A 167 -11.56 20.68 2.59
C SER A 167 -12.64 21.74 2.53
N ASP A 168 -12.97 22.23 1.32
CA ASP A 168 -14.12 23.10 1.07
C ASP A 168 -15.48 22.37 1.21
N LYS A 169 -15.45 21.02 1.24
CA LYS A 169 -16.62 20.15 1.42
C LYS A 169 -16.93 19.84 2.88
N MET A 170 -16.08 20.27 3.81
CA MET A 170 -16.24 20.00 5.24
C MET A 170 -16.13 21.26 6.08
N CYS A 171 -16.67 21.19 7.30
CA CYS A 171 -16.60 22.27 8.28
C CYS A 171 -15.31 22.22 9.12
N GLY A 172 -15.12 23.22 9.98
CA GLY A 172 -14.09 23.20 11.02
C GLY A 172 -12.67 23.17 10.48
N THR A 173 -11.85 22.23 10.98
CA THR A 173 -10.44 22.03 10.59
C THR A 173 -10.25 20.69 9.89
N ALA A 174 -11.33 20.15 9.32
CA ALA A 174 -11.33 18.93 8.55
C ALA A 174 -10.60 19.13 7.22
N THR A 175 -9.74 18.17 6.89
CA THR A 175 -8.88 18.23 5.72
C THR A 175 -9.45 17.41 4.57
N THR A 176 -8.82 17.47 3.40
CA THR A 176 -9.12 16.55 2.30
C THR A 176 -9.08 15.08 2.76
N ARG A 177 -8.15 14.71 3.66
CA ARG A 177 -8.13 13.35 4.24
C ARG A 177 -9.45 13.01 4.92
N ASP A 178 -9.97 13.91 5.75
CA ASP A 178 -11.24 13.70 6.45
C ASP A 178 -12.41 13.62 5.47
N TYR A 179 -12.38 14.41 4.39
CA TYR A 179 -13.39 14.36 3.34
C TYR A 179 -13.41 13.01 2.63
N ILE A 180 -12.24 12.46 2.28
CA ILE A 180 -12.17 11.13 1.66
C ILE A 180 -12.63 10.04 2.63
N LEU A 181 -12.28 10.13 3.92
CA LEU A 181 -12.81 9.21 4.93
C LEU A 181 -14.34 9.31 5.03
N ALA A 182 -14.90 10.51 5.02
CA ALA A 182 -16.35 10.72 5.10
C ALA A 182 -17.07 10.19 3.84
N ARG A 183 -16.43 10.34 2.67
CA ARG A 183 -16.95 9.91 1.37
C ARG A 183 -16.93 8.39 1.21
N ASP A 184 -15.84 7.75 1.62
CA ASP A 184 -15.56 6.35 1.28
C ASP A 184 -15.90 5.34 2.39
N LEU A 185 -16.04 5.79 3.65
CA LEU A 185 -16.44 4.91 4.75
C LEU A 185 -17.95 5.00 4.98
N VAL A 186 -18.52 3.89 5.45
CA VAL A 186 -19.88 3.87 5.98
C VAL A 186 -19.88 3.93 7.51
N ASN A 187 -21.03 4.23 8.11
CA ASN A 187 -21.21 4.28 9.56
C ASN A 187 -20.18 5.18 10.28
N THR A 188 -19.88 6.33 9.68
CA THR A 188 -18.84 7.22 10.19
C THR A 188 -19.30 7.99 11.42
N THR A 189 -18.35 8.29 12.31
CA THR A 189 -18.54 9.29 13.37
C THR A 189 -17.61 10.46 13.14
N GLN A 190 -18.05 11.65 13.52
CA GLN A 190 -17.36 12.89 13.28
C GLN A 190 -17.22 13.70 14.57
N ASP A 191 -16.07 14.33 14.76
CA ASP A 191 -15.86 15.31 15.83
C ASP A 191 -16.74 16.54 15.63
N ALA A 192 -17.54 16.90 16.63
CA ALA A 192 -18.53 17.97 16.50
C ALA A 192 -17.92 19.37 16.26
N LYS A 193 -16.67 19.62 16.67
CA LYS A 193 -16.04 20.93 16.56
C LYS A 193 -15.12 21.03 15.35
N THR A 194 -14.28 20.01 15.18
CA THR A 194 -13.24 19.99 14.14
C THR A 194 -13.74 19.39 12.83
N CYS A 195 -14.86 18.68 12.85
CA CYS A 195 -15.43 17.94 11.73
C CYS A 195 -14.56 16.79 11.20
N LYS A 196 -13.54 16.39 11.98
CA LYS A 196 -12.66 15.27 11.61
C LYS A 196 -13.34 13.92 11.83
N ILE A 197 -13.13 12.99 10.90
CA ILE A 197 -13.70 11.64 10.99
C ILE A 197 -12.95 10.85 12.07
N LYS A 198 -13.72 10.25 12.98
CA LYS A 198 -13.22 9.53 14.16
C LYS A 198 -13.33 8.02 14.01
N THR A 199 -14.38 7.51 13.38
CA THR A 199 -14.57 6.09 13.10
C THR A 199 -15.32 5.89 11.78
N GLY A 200 -15.34 4.66 11.29
CA GLY A 200 -16.18 4.20 10.19
C GLY A 200 -15.77 2.79 9.75
N VAL A 201 -16.48 2.24 8.77
CA VAL A 201 -16.13 0.94 8.16
C VAL A 201 -15.77 1.19 6.71
N LEU A 202 -14.59 0.75 6.30
CA LEU A 202 -14.16 0.75 4.92
C LEU A 202 -14.44 -0.65 4.34
N HIS A 203 -15.28 -0.72 3.32
CA HIS A 203 -15.33 -1.89 2.43
C HIS A 203 -14.15 -1.75 1.45
N ASP A 204 -13.01 -2.36 1.75
CA ASP A 204 -11.75 -2.00 1.08
C ASP A 204 -11.73 -2.47 -0.39
N PRO A 205 -11.60 -1.56 -1.36
CA PRO A 205 -11.53 -1.94 -2.76
C PRO A 205 -10.25 -2.72 -3.10
N TYR A 206 -9.16 -2.54 -2.36
CA TYR A 206 -7.87 -3.18 -2.69
C TYR A 206 -7.79 -4.65 -2.28
N THR A 207 -8.35 -5.00 -1.12
CA THR A 207 -8.32 -6.36 -0.58
C THR A 207 -9.66 -7.09 -0.69
N GLY A 208 -10.77 -6.36 -0.81
CA GLY A 208 -12.13 -6.91 -0.77
C GLY A 208 -12.59 -7.23 0.66
N THR A 209 -11.88 -6.75 1.69
CA THR A 209 -12.18 -7.01 3.10
C THR A 209 -12.69 -5.76 3.80
N ASP A 210 -13.50 -5.94 4.84
CA ASP A 210 -13.92 -4.83 5.69
C ASP A 210 -12.82 -4.43 6.67
N VAL A 211 -12.59 -3.12 6.82
CA VAL A 211 -11.63 -2.53 7.76
C VAL A 211 -12.33 -1.53 8.66
N ASN A 212 -12.30 -1.78 9.96
CA ASN A 212 -12.85 -0.84 10.95
C ASN A 212 -11.85 0.29 11.18
N PHE A 213 -12.15 1.47 10.66
CA PHE A 213 -11.36 2.67 10.93
C PHE A 213 -11.66 3.20 12.33
N LYS A 214 -10.58 3.46 13.07
CA LYS A 214 -10.62 4.22 14.32
C LYS A 214 -9.48 5.21 14.33
N TYR A 215 -9.80 6.49 14.50
CA TYR A 215 -8.80 7.53 14.67
C TYR A 215 -7.98 7.28 15.95
N GLY A 216 -6.67 7.13 15.78
CA GLY A 216 -5.76 6.88 16.88
C GLY A 216 -4.33 6.69 16.41
N ARG A 217 -3.37 6.88 17.32
CA ARG A 217 -1.92 6.80 16.99
C ARG A 217 -1.53 5.45 16.39
N SER A 218 -2.16 4.36 16.82
CA SER A 218 -1.85 2.99 16.37
C SER A 218 -2.82 2.43 15.33
N THR A 219 -3.99 3.05 15.15
CA THR A 219 -5.10 2.50 14.33
C THR A 219 -5.40 3.34 13.09
N SER A 220 -4.97 4.61 13.06
CA SER A 220 -5.16 5.46 11.88
C SER A 220 -4.39 4.97 10.65
N ALA A 221 -3.39 4.10 10.83
CA ALA A 221 -2.61 3.52 9.73
C ALA A 221 -3.33 2.35 9.03
N ASP A 222 -4.35 1.77 9.67
CA ASP A 222 -5.11 0.64 9.12
C ASP A 222 -5.95 1.05 7.91
N VAL A 223 -6.42 2.31 7.89
CA VAL A 223 -7.03 2.95 6.72
C VAL A 223 -6.24 4.19 6.34
N GLN A 224 -5.67 4.12 5.14
CA GLN A 224 -4.92 5.22 4.53
C GLN A 224 -5.74 5.86 3.42
N ILE A 225 -5.36 7.07 3.03
CA ILE A 225 -5.87 7.68 1.81
C ILE A 225 -4.77 7.54 0.77
N ASP A 226 -5.01 6.68 -0.21
CA ASP A 226 -4.10 6.43 -1.32
C ASP A 226 -4.36 7.40 -2.47
N HIS A 227 -3.30 7.72 -3.19
CA HIS A 227 -3.35 8.28 -4.53
C HIS A 227 -3.33 7.12 -5.53
N VAL A 228 -4.47 6.83 -6.18
CA VAL A 228 -4.63 5.67 -7.09
C VAL A 228 -3.51 5.63 -8.14
N VAL A 229 -3.14 6.80 -8.66
CA VAL A 229 -1.84 7.05 -9.29
C VAL A 229 -0.96 7.77 -8.28
N ALA A 230 0.08 7.09 -7.77
CA ALA A 230 0.88 7.57 -6.65
C ALA A 230 1.56 8.92 -6.93
N LEU A 231 1.88 9.69 -5.88
CA LEU A 231 2.55 10.99 -6.05
C LEU A 231 3.91 10.87 -6.79
N ASN A 232 4.71 9.84 -6.50
CA ASN A 232 5.98 9.60 -7.21
C ASN A 232 5.76 9.18 -8.68
N ASP A 233 4.68 8.44 -8.97
CA ASP A 233 4.28 8.15 -10.36
C ASP A 233 3.90 9.43 -11.09
N ALA A 234 3.04 10.27 -10.50
CA ALA A 234 2.64 11.54 -11.09
C ALA A 234 3.82 12.49 -11.30
N TRP A 235 4.74 12.56 -10.33
CA TRP A 235 6.02 13.25 -10.47
C TRP A 235 6.77 12.74 -11.70
N ALA A 236 7.10 11.45 -11.72
CA ALA A 236 7.92 10.85 -12.76
C ALA A 236 7.26 10.88 -14.15
N SER A 237 5.94 10.95 -14.20
CA SER A 237 5.12 10.96 -15.41
C SER A 237 4.78 12.37 -15.92
N GLY A 238 5.27 13.44 -15.27
CA GLY A 238 5.18 14.79 -15.83
C GLY A 238 5.10 15.94 -14.84
N LEU A 239 4.74 15.70 -13.57
CA LEU A 239 4.66 16.78 -12.59
C LEU A 239 6.04 17.26 -12.09
N TRP A 240 7.13 16.56 -12.43
CA TRP A 240 8.50 17.04 -12.23
C TRP A 240 8.82 18.32 -13.03
N LYS A 241 8.11 18.55 -14.15
CA LYS A 241 8.37 19.67 -15.06
C LYS A 241 8.11 21.02 -14.35
N PRO A 242 9.00 22.03 -14.47
CA PRO A 242 8.87 23.29 -13.73
C PRO A 242 7.56 24.05 -13.96
N ASP A 243 7.05 24.04 -15.18
CA ASP A 243 5.77 24.68 -15.55
C ASP A 243 4.54 24.02 -14.91
N ARG A 244 4.72 22.81 -14.38
CA ARG A 244 3.68 22.00 -13.70
C ARG A 244 3.74 22.08 -12.18
N GLU A 245 4.66 22.86 -11.60
CA GLU A 245 4.83 22.96 -10.14
C GLU A 245 3.54 23.31 -9.39
N LYS A 246 2.77 24.26 -9.93
CA LYS A 246 1.48 24.69 -9.37
C LYS A 246 0.40 23.59 -9.32
N ASP A 247 0.54 22.53 -10.11
CA ASP A 247 -0.46 21.46 -10.20
C ASP A 247 -0.26 20.41 -9.08
N ARG A 248 0.90 20.37 -8.42
CA ARG A 248 1.30 19.28 -7.52
C ARG A 248 0.43 19.21 -6.26
N VAL A 249 0.25 20.33 -5.56
CA VAL A 249 -0.61 20.38 -4.36
C VAL A 249 -2.06 20.09 -4.72
N ALA A 250 -2.52 20.58 -5.88
CA ALA A 250 -3.86 20.30 -6.38
C ALA A 250 -4.05 18.80 -6.68
N TYR A 251 -3.08 18.16 -7.35
CA TYR A 251 -3.06 16.72 -7.59
C TYR A 251 -3.09 15.92 -6.27
N ALA A 252 -2.29 16.34 -5.29
CA ALA A 252 -2.22 15.64 -4.00
C ALA A 252 -3.52 15.70 -3.19
N ASN A 253 -4.36 16.70 -3.45
CA ASN A 253 -5.60 16.95 -2.72
C ASN A 253 -6.86 16.77 -3.59
N ASP A 254 -6.75 16.23 -4.81
CA ASP A 254 -7.90 16.00 -5.70
C ASP A 254 -8.65 14.72 -5.30
N PRO A 255 -9.93 14.81 -4.88
CA PRO A 255 -10.73 13.64 -4.54
C PRO A 255 -10.83 12.57 -5.62
N GLU A 256 -10.71 12.91 -6.90
CA GLU A 256 -10.76 11.92 -7.99
C GLU A 256 -9.50 11.06 -8.06
N VAL A 257 -8.37 11.58 -7.59
CA VAL A 257 -7.10 10.85 -7.45
C VAL A 257 -7.09 10.00 -6.18
N LEU A 258 -7.84 10.43 -5.16
CA LEU A 258 -7.80 9.87 -3.81
C LEU A 258 -8.83 8.76 -3.59
N LEU A 259 -8.45 7.77 -2.78
CA LEU A 259 -9.32 6.67 -2.36
C LEU A 259 -8.93 6.19 -0.95
N ALA A 260 -9.90 5.95 -0.08
CA ALA A 260 -9.63 5.25 1.17
C ALA A 260 -9.27 3.78 0.88
N SER A 261 -8.19 3.30 1.48
CA SER A 261 -7.67 1.96 1.24
C SER A 261 -7.07 1.35 2.51
N GLN A 262 -7.06 0.02 2.59
CA GLN A 262 -6.36 -0.72 3.64
C GLN A 262 -4.85 -0.41 3.62
N GLY A 263 -4.29 -0.14 4.81
CA GLY A 263 -2.94 0.40 4.96
C GLY A 263 -1.83 -0.49 4.42
N ASP A 264 -1.88 -1.79 4.67
CA ASP A 264 -0.86 -2.73 4.20
C ASP A 264 -0.90 -2.91 2.67
N ALA A 265 -2.09 -2.96 2.08
CA ALA A 265 -2.29 -3.01 0.64
C ALA A 265 -1.71 -1.75 -0.02
N ASN A 266 -1.97 -0.57 0.56
CA ASN A 266 -1.40 0.68 0.08
C ASN A 266 0.14 0.73 0.23
N ASN A 267 0.67 0.27 1.37
CA ASN A 267 2.11 0.19 1.59
C ASN A 267 2.78 -0.75 0.57
N ARG A 268 2.13 -1.89 0.24
CA ARG A 268 2.60 -2.84 -0.79
C ARG A 268 2.53 -2.26 -2.19
N LYS A 269 1.50 -1.46 -2.52
CA LYS A 269 1.38 -0.76 -3.80
C LYS A 269 2.58 0.14 -4.04
N SER A 270 3.03 0.89 -3.02
CA SER A 270 4.15 1.83 -3.13
C SER A 270 3.92 2.83 -4.28
N GLU A 271 4.80 2.93 -5.27
CA GLU A 271 4.57 3.77 -6.46
C GLU A 271 3.50 3.18 -7.42
N GLY A 272 3.20 1.89 -7.29
CA GLY A 272 2.26 1.16 -8.13
C GLY A 272 2.77 0.88 -9.54
N ILE A 273 3.99 1.30 -9.87
CA ILE A 273 4.66 1.13 -11.17
C ILE A 273 6.19 1.05 -11.05
N ASN A 274 6.86 0.40 -12.00
CA ASN A 274 8.33 0.32 -12.05
C ASN A 274 9.00 1.59 -12.63
N LEU A 275 9.31 2.57 -11.79
CA LEU A 275 9.89 3.86 -12.24
C LEU A 275 11.38 3.83 -12.65
N TYR A 276 12.15 2.81 -12.28
CA TYR A 276 13.61 2.90 -12.22
C TYR A 276 14.37 2.11 -13.28
N SER A 277 13.65 1.48 -14.21
CA SER A 277 14.25 0.56 -15.17
C SER A 277 14.27 1.15 -16.58
N LYS A 278 15.46 1.52 -17.07
CA LYS A 278 15.67 1.75 -18.51
C LYS A 278 15.48 0.41 -19.24
N GLY A 279 14.29 0.17 -19.80
CA GLY A 279 13.98 -0.92 -20.73
C GLY A 279 13.99 -2.35 -20.17
N VAL A 280 13.76 -2.55 -18.87
CA VAL A 280 13.99 -3.75 -18.02
C VAL A 280 14.44 -5.02 -18.79
N PRO A 281 15.75 -5.35 -18.76
CA PRO A 281 16.28 -6.06 -17.60
C PRO A 281 17.70 -5.63 -17.18
N ASN A 282 17.99 -5.60 -15.88
CA ASN A 282 19.27 -6.14 -15.43
C ASN A 282 19.11 -6.91 -14.13
N ARG A 283 19.77 -8.05 -14.06
CA ARG A 283 19.75 -8.96 -12.93
C ARG A 283 20.17 -8.20 -11.68
N TYR A 284 19.23 -8.05 -10.77
CA TYR A 284 19.35 -7.68 -9.36
C TYR A 284 20.76 -7.26 -8.90
N LYS A 285 20.95 -5.98 -8.56
CA LYS A 285 21.88 -5.64 -7.48
C LYS A 285 21.60 -4.26 -6.92
N THR A 286 20.62 -4.15 -6.03
CA THR A 286 20.72 -3.27 -4.86
C THR A 286 19.69 -3.71 -3.83
N VAL A 287 20.16 -4.53 -2.90
CA VAL A 287 19.51 -4.76 -1.61
C VAL A 287 19.71 -3.47 -0.80
N TRP A 288 18.63 -2.80 -0.41
CA TRP A 288 18.69 -1.91 0.76
C TRP A 288 18.97 -2.80 1.97
N LYS A 289 20.19 -2.70 2.52
CA LYS A 289 20.72 -3.64 3.53
C LYS A 289 20.07 -3.52 4.91
N ASP A 290 19.06 -2.68 5.07
CA ASP A 290 18.55 -2.27 6.39
C ASP A 290 17.06 -2.57 6.64
N THR A 291 16.26 -2.95 5.64
CA THR A 291 14.80 -3.13 5.83
C THR A 291 14.25 -4.51 5.49
N GLY A 292 15.00 -5.39 4.82
CA GLY A 292 14.56 -6.76 4.52
C GLY A 292 13.30 -6.89 3.65
N GLN A 293 12.73 -5.77 3.17
CA GLN A 293 11.58 -5.78 2.26
C GLN A 293 12.07 -5.92 0.83
N GLN A 294 11.82 -7.10 0.24
CA GLN A 294 12.03 -7.33 -1.18
C GLN A 294 11.02 -6.47 -1.97
N ARG A 295 11.52 -5.55 -2.80
CA ARG A 295 10.68 -4.73 -3.68
C ARG A 295 10.92 -5.18 -5.13
N TRP A 296 9.86 -5.71 -5.74
CA TRP A 296 9.72 -6.12 -7.16
C TRP A 296 10.59 -7.33 -7.60
N GLN A 297 9.94 -8.48 -7.79
CA GLN A 297 10.55 -9.71 -8.32
C GLN A 297 10.33 -9.84 -9.85
N TYR A 298 11.12 -10.68 -10.52
CA TYR A 298 11.15 -10.91 -11.98
C TYR A 298 9.80 -11.14 -12.70
N SER A 299 8.75 -11.51 -11.97
CA SER A 299 7.42 -11.86 -12.48
C SER A 299 6.32 -10.88 -12.06
N THR A 300 6.70 -9.73 -11.50
CA THR A 300 5.70 -8.74 -11.05
C THR A 300 5.20 -7.93 -12.25
N PRO A 301 3.87 -7.81 -12.43
CA PRO A 301 3.29 -6.89 -13.38
C PRO A 301 3.91 -5.51 -13.19
N SER A 302 4.16 -4.87 -14.31
CA SER A 302 4.84 -3.59 -14.35
C SER A 302 3.92 -2.48 -13.80
N VAL A 303 2.60 -2.72 -13.80
CA VAL A 303 1.59 -2.01 -13.01
C VAL A 303 1.09 -2.89 -11.86
N TRP A 304 1.16 -2.40 -10.62
CA TRP A 304 0.57 -3.06 -9.45
C TRP A 304 -0.94 -3.23 -9.62
N LEU A 305 -1.46 -4.41 -9.30
CA LEU A 305 -2.89 -4.67 -9.23
C LEU A 305 -3.33 -4.99 -7.78
N PRO A 306 -4.50 -4.51 -7.35
CA PRO A 306 -5.07 -4.89 -6.06
C PRO A 306 -5.36 -6.40 -6.00
N SER A 307 -5.32 -6.99 -4.81
CA SER A 307 -5.61 -8.41 -4.62
C SER A 307 -7.09 -8.74 -4.81
N ASN A 308 -7.98 -7.76 -4.62
CA ASN A 308 -9.38 -7.87 -5.00
C ASN A 308 -9.53 -7.90 -6.52
N GLN A 309 -9.69 -9.09 -7.08
CA GLN A 309 -9.78 -9.30 -8.53
C GLN A 309 -10.98 -8.59 -9.16
N THR A 310 -12.11 -8.52 -8.44
CA THR A 310 -13.34 -7.87 -8.93
C THR A 310 -13.15 -6.37 -9.16
N TYR A 311 -12.18 -5.76 -8.48
CA TYR A 311 -11.88 -4.34 -8.56
C TYR A 311 -10.81 -3.99 -9.61
N GLN A 312 -10.04 -4.95 -10.12
CA GLN A 312 -8.86 -4.68 -10.94
C GLN A 312 -9.17 -3.92 -12.24
N CYS A 313 -10.30 -4.21 -12.90
CA CYS A 313 -10.72 -3.48 -14.11
C CYS A 313 -11.05 -2.01 -13.81
N ALA A 314 -11.82 -1.75 -12.74
CA ALA A 314 -12.13 -0.39 -12.30
C ALA A 314 -10.87 0.38 -11.89
N TYR A 315 -9.96 -0.27 -11.15
CA TYR A 315 -8.67 0.28 -10.77
C TYR A 315 -7.84 0.71 -11.98
N MET A 316 -7.66 -0.18 -12.96
CA MET A 316 -6.86 0.12 -14.15
C MET A 316 -7.50 1.24 -14.98
N ALA A 317 -8.81 1.22 -15.16
CA ALA A 317 -9.53 2.26 -15.89
C ALA A 317 -9.45 3.62 -15.17
N LYS A 318 -9.56 3.63 -13.83
CA LYS A 318 -9.39 4.83 -13.02
C LYS A 318 -7.96 5.39 -13.10
N ARG A 319 -6.93 4.55 -13.14
CA ARG A 319 -5.55 5.01 -13.41
C ARG A 319 -5.44 5.72 -14.76
N VAL A 320 -6.01 5.16 -15.82
CA VAL A 320 -6.03 5.81 -17.15
C VAL A 320 -6.75 7.15 -17.11
N TYR A 321 -7.92 7.20 -16.46
CA TYR A 321 -8.68 8.43 -16.28
C TYR A 321 -7.83 9.53 -15.63
N ILE A 322 -7.16 9.22 -14.50
CA ILE A 322 -6.30 10.15 -13.77
C ILE A 322 -5.14 10.61 -14.65
N LYS A 323 -4.43 9.68 -15.31
CA LYS A 323 -3.29 10.03 -16.18
C LYS A 323 -3.72 10.93 -17.34
N ASN A 324 -4.87 10.67 -17.95
CA ASN A 324 -5.40 11.53 -19.00
C ASN A 324 -5.84 12.92 -18.51
N LYS A 325 -6.51 12.99 -17.33
CA LYS A 325 -6.94 14.25 -16.70
C LYS A 325 -5.75 15.18 -16.46
N TYR A 326 -4.66 14.64 -15.93
CA TYR A 326 -3.47 15.40 -15.56
C TYR A 326 -2.39 15.48 -16.63
N LYS A 327 -2.63 14.91 -17.81
CA LYS A 327 -1.67 14.83 -18.92
C LYS A 327 -0.34 14.21 -18.48
N LEU A 328 -0.44 13.13 -17.72
CA LEU A 328 0.69 12.32 -17.28
C LEU A 328 1.03 11.31 -18.37
N SER A 329 2.31 11.14 -18.65
CA SER A 329 2.80 10.13 -19.58
C SER A 329 2.67 8.71 -19.00
N MET A 330 2.79 7.73 -19.88
CA MET A 330 3.09 6.34 -19.50
C MET A 330 4.46 5.95 -20.02
N SER A 331 5.11 5.02 -19.34
CA SER A 331 6.22 4.30 -19.97
C SER A 331 5.69 3.42 -21.13
N LYS A 332 6.58 2.99 -22.03
CA LYS A 332 6.19 2.10 -23.14
C LYS A 332 5.55 0.80 -22.63
N TRP A 333 6.09 0.23 -21.56
CA TRP A 333 5.60 -1.01 -20.98
C TRP A 333 4.30 -0.78 -20.20
N GLU A 334 4.16 0.35 -19.50
CA GLU A 334 2.96 0.65 -18.70
C GLU A 334 1.77 0.73 -19.64
N LYS A 335 1.93 1.49 -20.73
CA LYS A 335 0.91 1.57 -21.77
C LYS A 335 0.55 0.19 -22.32
N ALA A 336 1.55 -0.61 -22.69
CA ALA A 336 1.30 -1.92 -23.31
C ALA A 336 0.50 -2.85 -22.38
N GLU A 337 0.88 -2.93 -21.10
CA GLU A 337 0.17 -3.73 -20.11
C GLU A 337 -1.23 -3.18 -19.81
N THR A 338 -1.36 -1.86 -19.62
CA THR A 338 -2.64 -1.21 -19.35
C THR A 338 -3.64 -1.42 -20.50
N VAL A 339 -3.21 -1.24 -21.75
CA VAL A 339 -4.07 -1.45 -22.92
C VAL A 339 -4.49 -2.91 -23.03
N SER A 340 -3.55 -3.84 -22.92
CA SER A 340 -3.84 -5.29 -22.99
C SER A 340 -4.82 -5.72 -21.89
N PHE A 341 -4.59 -5.28 -20.66
CA PHE A 341 -5.46 -5.59 -19.52
C PHE A 341 -6.88 -5.05 -19.71
N LEU A 342 -7.01 -3.78 -20.12
CA LEU A 342 -8.33 -3.15 -20.32
C LEU A 342 -9.11 -3.74 -21.50
N GLN A 343 -8.42 -4.21 -22.54
CA GLN A 343 -9.07 -4.95 -23.63
C GLN A 343 -9.69 -6.26 -23.12
N GLY A 344 -9.01 -6.97 -22.21
CA GLY A 344 -9.57 -8.16 -21.55
C GLY A 344 -10.76 -7.86 -20.64
N CYS A 345 -10.76 -6.70 -19.97
CA CYS A 345 -11.89 -6.25 -19.15
C CYS A 345 -13.15 -5.88 -19.95
N ALA A 346 -12.99 -5.50 -21.22
CA ALA A 346 -14.07 -5.05 -22.10
C ALA A 346 -14.64 -6.16 -23.01
N ALA A 347 -14.07 -7.38 -22.93
CA ALA A 347 -14.36 -8.50 -23.81
C ALA A 347 -15.56 -9.34 -23.38
#